data_AF-A0A182T350-F1
#
_entry.id   AF-A0A182T350-F1
#
_cell.length_a   1.000
_cell.length_b   1.000
_cell.length_c   1.000
_cell.angle_alpha   90.00
_cell.angle_beta   90.00
_cell.angle_gamma   90.00
#
_symmetry.space_group_name_H-M   'P 1'
#
loop_
_entity.id
_entity.type
_entity.pdbx_description
1 polymer ?
#
loop_
_entity_poly.entity_id
_entity_poly.type
_entity_poly.pdbx_seq_one_letter_code
_entity_poly.pdbx_strand_id
1 'polypeptide(L)'
;MYKTGLGKLSEKATVKVKPEDVPLNLRAHDVSTHSMTLSWAPPIRLNPINYKISFDAVKEFVDSQGISQKQILPRKEIVLKSHVKSHTISELSPFTTYFVNVSAIPTDYTYKPPAKITVTTQMAAPQPMVQPDFYGVVNGEEIQVILPQASEEYGPISHYYLIVVPEDKANLHKIPDQFLTEELLPSRPKLDRLNAPYIAAMFLQRNIPYTFHLGSGETNHNFTNKKLERGKRYRIFVRAVVDTPQKHLYTSSPFSEFLALDMKEAPTGEPPHRPNPNVPQDPEILIRGKNEEPGMLWVVGPIIAALVLSACFLVVYFVRRRRQPCKAPDQAAVTRPLMAADLGAGPAPTDPVDMRRINFQTPGMISHPPIPISELTNHVERLKANDNLKFSQEYESIEPGQQFTWDHSNMEVNKPKNRYANVTSYDHSRVILPPIEGVPGSDYINANYCDGYRKHNAYVATQGPLQETFGDFWRMCWELKSSTIVMMTRLEERSRIKCDMYWPARGTEVYGAMTVTITETQELATYSIRTFQIYRN
;
A
#
# COMPACT_ATOMS: atom_id res chain seq x y z
N MET A 1 15.42 5.92 52.77
CA MET A 1 15.83 6.43 51.45
C MET A 1 16.36 5.27 50.62
N TYR A 2 15.53 4.64 49.79
CA TYR A 2 16.00 3.60 48.86
C TYR A 2 16.55 4.29 47.61
N LYS A 3 17.84 4.10 47.33
CA LYS A 3 18.51 4.61 46.13
C LYS A 3 18.07 3.77 44.92
N THR A 4 17.09 4.28 44.17
CA THR A 4 16.71 3.80 42.84
C THR A 4 17.73 4.30 41.81
N GLY A 5 18.89 3.65 41.73
CA GLY A 5 19.89 3.92 40.71
C GLY A 5 20.44 2.62 40.13
N LEU A 6 20.47 2.50 38.81
CA LEU A 6 21.17 1.41 38.12
C LEU A 6 22.64 1.41 38.57
N GLY A 7 23.16 0.22 38.93
CA GLY A 7 24.51 0.06 39.48
C GLY A 7 25.64 0.47 38.53
N LYS A 8 26.88 0.50 39.04
CA LYS A 8 28.08 0.79 38.23
C LYS A 8 28.26 -0.25 37.13
N LEU A 9 28.53 0.21 35.91
CA LEU A 9 28.96 -0.64 34.80
C LEU A 9 30.23 -1.41 35.19
N SER A 10 30.31 -2.68 34.78
CA SER A 10 31.50 -3.52 34.96
C SER A 10 32.70 -2.97 34.19
N GLU A 11 33.90 -3.37 34.58
CA GLU A 11 35.11 -3.05 33.83
C GLU A 11 35.04 -3.59 32.39
N LYS A 12 35.54 -2.79 31.44
CA LYS A 12 35.52 -3.12 30.01
C LYS A 12 36.54 -4.22 29.73
N ALA A 13 36.11 -5.47 29.75
CA ALA A 13 36.94 -6.60 29.34
C ALA A 13 37.21 -6.54 27.83
N THR A 14 38.49 -6.37 27.46
CA THR A 14 38.91 -6.32 26.05
C THR A 14 39.44 -7.69 25.66
N VAL A 15 38.62 -8.51 25.00
CA VAL A 15 39.01 -9.85 24.56
C VAL A 15 39.63 -9.77 23.16
N LYS A 16 40.92 -10.11 23.04
CA LYS A 16 41.58 -10.32 21.74
C LYS A 16 41.18 -11.70 21.22
N VAL A 17 40.41 -11.72 20.14
CA VAL A 17 39.88 -12.95 19.54
C VAL A 17 40.92 -13.50 18.56
N LYS A 18 41.44 -14.71 18.80
CA LYS A 18 42.08 -15.48 17.72
C LYS A 18 40.94 -15.94 16.78
N PRO A 19 41.04 -15.78 15.45
CA PRO A 19 39.94 -15.97 14.47
C PRO A 19 39.42 -17.42 14.31
N GLU A 20 39.65 -18.28 15.30
CA GLU A 20 39.47 -19.72 15.21
C GLU A 20 38.11 -20.20 15.77
N ASP A 21 37.41 -19.35 16.55
CA ASP A 21 36.15 -19.66 17.23
C ASP A 21 34.94 -18.84 16.69
N VAL A 22 35.14 -18.15 15.56
CA VAL A 22 34.15 -17.24 14.93
C VAL A 22 33.74 -17.79 13.57
N PRO A 23 32.49 -17.62 13.12
CA PRO A 23 32.10 -17.92 11.74
C PRO A 23 33.05 -17.26 10.73
N LEU A 24 33.54 -18.04 9.78
CA LEU A 24 34.50 -17.59 8.77
C LEU A 24 33.79 -17.16 7.49
N ASN A 25 34.47 -16.39 6.64
CA ASN A 25 34.00 -16.04 5.30
C ASN A 25 32.56 -15.49 5.25
N LEU A 26 32.16 -14.71 6.26
CA LEU A 26 30.85 -14.05 6.28
C LEU A 26 30.75 -13.11 5.07
N ARG A 27 29.78 -13.38 4.19
CA ARG A 27 29.54 -12.62 2.96
C ARG A 27 28.04 -12.37 2.78
N ALA A 28 27.72 -11.18 2.32
CA ALA A 28 26.38 -10.84 1.84
C ALA A 28 26.36 -10.88 0.30
N HIS A 29 25.32 -11.47 -0.27
CA HIS A 29 25.05 -11.55 -1.70
C HIS A 29 23.53 -11.45 -1.91
N ASP A 30 23.08 -11.33 -3.17
CA ASP A 30 21.67 -11.17 -3.55
C ASP A 30 20.96 -10.07 -2.76
N VAL A 31 21.66 -8.95 -2.53
CA VAL A 31 21.13 -7.81 -1.80
C VAL A 31 20.12 -7.10 -2.69
N SER A 32 18.85 -7.10 -2.26
CA SER A 32 17.75 -6.38 -2.92
C SER A 32 17.41 -5.11 -2.14
N THR A 33 16.27 -4.48 -2.49
CA THR A 33 15.72 -3.35 -1.73
C THR A 33 15.20 -3.76 -0.36
N HIS A 34 14.70 -5.00 -0.20
CA HIS A 34 14.06 -5.48 1.03
C HIS A 34 14.63 -6.79 1.57
N SER A 35 15.71 -7.30 0.99
CA SER A 35 16.31 -8.56 1.42
C SER A 35 17.82 -8.58 1.24
N MET A 36 18.49 -9.43 2.00
CA MET A 36 19.89 -9.78 1.80
C MET A 36 20.11 -11.26 2.11
N THR A 37 20.97 -11.94 1.36
CA THR A 37 21.37 -13.32 1.65
C THR A 37 22.76 -13.32 2.28
N LEU A 38 22.86 -13.93 3.47
CA LEU A 38 24.11 -14.08 4.20
C LEU A 38 24.62 -15.50 4.04
N SER A 39 25.91 -15.66 3.79
CA SER A 39 26.60 -16.95 3.78
C SER A 39 27.84 -16.90 4.68
N TRP A 40 28.15 -18.00 5.35
CA TRP A 40 29.33 -18.12 6.20
C TRP A 40 29.83 -19.57 6.26
N ALA A 41 31.08 -19.73 6.64
CA ALA A 41 31.72 -21.00 6.93
C ALA A 41 31.78 -21.23 8.45
N PRO A 42 31.80 -22.50 8.90
CA PRO A 42 31.89 -22.82 10.32
C PRO A 42 33.23 -22.34 10.94
N PRO A 43 33.27 -22.12 12.26
CA PRO A 43 34.52 -21.89 12.99
C PRO A 43 35.49 -23.08 12.88
N ILE A 44 36.79 -22.84 13.12
CA ILE A 44 37.84 -23.85 12.99
C ILE A 44 37.88 -24.79 14.20
N ARG A 45 37.74 -24.24 15.41
CA ARG A 45 37.91 -24.99 16.68
C ARG A 45 36.61 -25.22 17.44
N LEU A 46 35.50 -24.67 16.95
CA LEU A 46 34.20 -24.75 17.62
C LEU A 46 33.20 -25.52 16.76
N ASN A 47 32.56 -26.52 17.36
CA ASN A 47 31.38 -27.19 16.81
C ASN A 47 30.10 -26.57 17.41
N PRO A 48 29.46 -25.62 16.73
CA PRO A 48 28.27 -24.96 17.26
C PRO A 48 27.04 -25.86 17.23
N ILE A 49 26.13 -25.65 18.19
CA ILE A 49 24.78 -26.24 18.16
C ILE A 49 23.83 -25.42 17.28
N ASN A 50 24.02 -24.09 17.24
CA ASN A 50 23.22 -23.15 16.48
C ASN A 50 24.08 -21.95 16.03
N TYR A 51 23.61 -21.24 15.01
CA TYR A 51 24.09 -19.89 14.69
C TYR A 51 23.06 -18.86 15.13
N LYS A 52 23.52 -17.71 15.61
CA LYS A 52 22.68 -16.57 15.93
C LYS A 52 23.08 -15.38 15.07
N ILE A 53 22.14 -14.91 14.26
CA ILE A 53 22.25 -13.69 13.48
C ILE A 53 21.56 -12.59 14.28
N SER A 54 22.21 -11.46 14.49
CA SER A 54 21.58 -10.26 15.03
C SER A 54 21.86 -9.08 14.11
N PHE A 55 20.86 -8.30 13.79
CA PHE A 55 21.01 -7.14 12.92
C PHE A 55 20.20 -5.95 13.43
N ASP A 56 20.79 -4.78 13.29
CA ASP A 56 20.23 -3.49 13.66
C ASP A 56 20.69 -2.42 12.67
N ALA A 57 19.95 -1.31 12.60
CA ALA A 57 20.27 -0.22 11.70
C ALA A 57 19.82 1.11 12.28
N VAL A 58 20.52 2.16 11.89
CA VAL A 58 20.11 3.55 12.14
C VAL A 58 20.07 4.22 10.78
N LYS A 59 18.91 4.80 10.46
CA LYS A 59 18.64 5.43 9.18
C LYS A 59 18.41 6.91 9.39
N GLU A 60 19.08 7.73 8.60
CA GLU A 60 18.92 9.18 8.61
C GLU A 60 18.55 9.62 7.18
N PHE A 61 17.45 10.35 7.04
CA PHE A 61 16.92 10.77 5.74
C PHE A 61 16.16 12.08 5.86
N VAL A 62 15.87 12.73 4.73
CA VAL A 62 15.03 13.93 4.70
C VAL A 62 13.62 13.55 4.29
N ASP A 63 12.62 13.97 5.06
CA ASP A 63 11.21 13.71 4.76
C ASP A 63 10.67 14.63 3.64
N SER A 64 9.40 14.43 3.28
CA SER A 64 8.73 15.24 2.25
C SER A 64 8.55 16.71 2.64
N GLN A 65 8.71 17.05 3.93
CA GLN A 65 8.69 18.42 4.44
C GLN A 65 10.10 19.03 4.51
N GLY A 66 11.14 18.35 4.03
CA GLY A 66 12.51 18.85 4.08
C GLY A 66 13.18 18.75 5.45
N ILE A 67 12.59 18.01 6.39
CA ILE A 67 13.12 17.87 7.74
C ILE A 67 13.96 16.59 7.83
N SER A 68 15.13 16.69 8.46
CA SER A 68 15.99 15.53 8.72
C SER A 68 15.37 14.64 9.80
N GLN A 69 15.04 13.41 9.43
CA GLN A 69 14.50 12.37 10.30
C GLN A 69 15.58 11.34 10.63
N LYS A 70 15.53 10.83 11.86
CA LYS A 70 16.38 9.73 12.33
C LYS A 70 15.52 8.57 12.80
N GLN A 71 15.53 7.47 12.07
CA GLN A 71 14.81 6.25 12.37
C GLN A 71 15.77 5.20 12.93
N ILE A 72 15.51 4.73 14.15
CA ILE A 72 16.26 3.66 14.78
C ILE A 72 15.49 2.35 14.55
N LEU A 73 16.10 1.42 13.80
CA LEU A 73 15.53 0.09 13.58
C LEU A 73 16.01 -0.83 14.72
N PRO A 74 15.09 -1.39 15.54
CA PRO A 74 15.46 -2.16 16.71
C PRO A 74 16.22 -3.43 16.30
N ARG A 75 17.12 -3.88 17.18
CA ARG A 75 17.85 -5.13 16.97
C ARG A 75 16.89 -6.31 16.85
N LYS A 76 16.97 -7.02 15.73
CA LYS A 76 16.29 -8.30 15.49
C LYS A 76 17.31 -9.44 15.60
N GLU A 77 16.86 -10.59 16.08
CA GLU A 77 17.70 -11.78 16.26
C GLU A 77 17.04 -13.02 15.64
N ILE A 78 17.84 -13.84 14.97
CA ILE A 78 17.41 -15.08 14.31
C ILE A 78 18.36 -16.20 14.75
N VAL A 79 17.80 -17.31 15.24
CA VAL A 79 18.57 -18.50 15.62
C VAL A 79 18.36 -19.60 14.59
N LEU A 80 19.46 -20.11 14.04
CA LEU A 80 19.51 -21.12 13.00
C LEU A 80 20.21 -22.38 13.49
N LYS A 81 19.87 -23.53 12.93
CA LYS A 81 20.53 -24.80 13.25
C LYS A 81 21.98 -24.82 12.74
N SER A 82 22.84 -25.61 13.38
CA SER A 82 24.28 -25.71 13.06
C SER A 82 24.63 -26.14 11.63
N HIS A 83 23.74 -26.85 10.94
CA HIS A 83 23.96 -27.26 9.55
C HIS A 83 23.68 -26.14 8.53
N VAL A 84 22.95 -25.09 8.94
CA VAL A 84 22.60 -23.96 8.07
C VAL A 84 23.80 -23.02 7.97
N LYS A 85 24.27 -22.82 6.74
CA LYS A 85 25.44 -21.96 6.42
C LYS A 85 25.08 -20.74 5.56
N SER A 86 23.83 -20.65 5.14
CA SER A 86 23.29 -19.53 4.38
C SER A 86 21.87 -19.22 4.83
N HIS A 87 21.51 -17.95 4.89
CA HIS A 87 20.17 -17.52 5.26
C HIS A 87 19.83 -16.17 4.62
N THR A 88 18.61 -16.06 4.09
CA THR A 88 18.07 -14.83 3.51
C THR A 88 17.22 -14.11 4.55
N ILE A 89 17.59 -12.86 4.84
CA ILE A 89 16.80 -11.96 5.67
C ILE A 89 15.88 -11.16 4.74
N SER A 90 14.57 -11.19 5.01
CA SER A 90 13.54 -10.42 4.30
C SER A 90 13.05 -9.24 5.14
N GLU A 91 12.15 -8.42 4.56
CA GLU A 91 11.50 -7.27 5.23
C GLU A 91 12.47 -6.19 5.74
N LEU A 92 13.57 -6.01 5.03
CA LEU A 92 14.49 -4.90 5.26
C LEU A 92 13.94 -3.61 4.63
N SER A 93 14.25 -2.48 5.25
CA SER A 93 14.02 -1.15 4.66
C SER A 93 15.01 -0.87 3.49
N PRO A 94 14.54 -0.26 2.38
CA PRO A 94 15.39 0.20 1.28
C PRO A 94 16.43 1.24 1.71
N PHE A 95 17.53 1.32 0.96
CA PHE A 95 18.66 2.24 1.20
C PHE A 95 19.02 2.38 2.69
N THR A 96 19.17 1.24 3.36
CA THR A 96 19.41 1.20 4.80
C THR A 96 20.64 0.35 5.05
N THR A 97 21.56 0.90 5.83
CA THR A 97 22.80 0.23 6.22
C THR A 97 22.59 -0.55 7.50
N TYR A 98 22.59 -1.87 7.39
CA TYR A 98 22.44 -2.79 8.51
C TYR A 98 23.80 -3.25 9.03
N PHE A 99 23.93 -3.23 10.36
CA PHE A 99 25.02 -3.84 11.08
C PHE A 99 24.63 -5.26 11.44
N VAL A 100 25.20 -6.23 10.74
CA VAL A 100 24.86 -7.64 10.91
C VAL A 100 25.98 -8.37 11.63
N ASN A 101 25.61 -9.10 12.68
CA ASN A 101 26.50 -9.91 13.49
C ASN A 101 26.05 -11.38 13.40
N VAL A 102 26.97 -12.29 13.07
CA VAL A 102 26.73 -13.74 13.06
C VAL A 102 27.63 -14.39 14.10
N SER A 103 27.03 -15.03 15.10
CA SER A 103 27.73 -15.72 16.19
C SER A 103 27.45 -17.21 16.16
N ALA A 104 28.45 -18.00 16.54
CA ALA A 104 28.34 -19.44 16.71
C ALA A 104 27.99 -19.73 18.18
N ILE A 105 26.90 -20.47 18.45
CA ILE A 105 26.48 -20.84 19.80
C ILE A 105 27.12 -22.19 20.15
N PRO A 106 28.01 -22.25 21.17
CA PRO A 106 28.61 -23.49 21.65
C PRO A 106 27.63 -24.33 22.49
N THR A 107 27.98 -25.59 22.76
CA THR A 107 27.18 -26.50 23.59
C THR A 107 27.02 -26.03 25.04
N ASP A 108 28.00 -25.30 25.56
CA ASP A 108 28.04 -24.74 26.92
C ASP A 108 27.34 -23.37 27.02
N TYR A 109 26.73 -22.88 25.94
CA TYR A 109 26.12 -21.54 25.84
C TYR A 109 27.04 -20.38 26.23
N THR A 110 28.37 -20.59 26.26
CA THR A 110 29.32 -19.53 26.54
C THR A 110 29.29 -18.48 25.43
N TYR A 111 29.45 -17.22 25.82
CA TYR A 111 29.50 -16.12 24.86
C TYR A 111 30.69 -16.29 23.92
N LYS A 112 30.42 -16.27 22.61
CA LYS A 112 31.44 -16.22 21.55
C LYS A 112 31.30 -14.95 20.74
N PRO A 113 32.43 -14.34 20.33
CA PRO A 113 32.42 -13.11 19.53
C PRO A 113 31.76 -13.35 18.16
N PRO A 114 30.98 -12.38 17.63
CA PRO A 114 30.37 -12.51 16.32
C PRO A 114 31.31 -12.09 15.18
N ALA A 115 31.15 -12.73 14.03
CA ALA A 115 31.56 -12.18 12.74
C ALA A 115 30.66 -10.99 12.40
N LYS A 116 31.23 -9.90 11.89
CA LYS A 116 30.49 -8.67 11.61
C LYS A 116 30.58 -8.33 10.14
N ILE A 117 29.46 -7.88 9.56
CA ILE A 117 29.40 -7.33 8.21
C ILE A 117 28.43 -6.16 8.21
N THR A 118 28.74 -5.13 7.45
CA THR A 118 27.85 -4.00 7.21
C THR A 118 27.32 -4.12 5.79
N VAL A 119 26.00 -4.10 5.63
CA VAL A 119 25.35 -4.31 4.33
C VAL A 119 24.33 -3.20 4.11
N THR A 120 24.41 -2.52 2.98
CA THR A 120 23.44 -1.50 2.56
C THR A 120 22.50 -2.10 1.53
N THR A 121 21.20 -2.05 1.81
CA THR A 121 20.15 -2.49 0.87
C THR A 121 20.09 -1.58 -0.35
N GLN A 122 19.58 -2.10 -1.48
CA GLN A 122 19.46 -1.31 -2.70
C GLN A 122 18.49 -0.13 -2.54
N MET A 123 18.70 0.92 -3.32
CA MET A 123 17.79 2.06 -3.42
C MET A 123 16.47 1.66 -4.08
N ALA A 124 15.39 2.33 -3.71
CA ALA A 124 14.08 2.15 -4.32
C ALA A 124 13.50 3.50 -4.79
N ALA A 125 12.44 3.45 -5.60
CA ALA A 125 11.72 4.66 -5.98
C ALA A 125 11.18 5.36 -4.71
N PRO A 126 11.17 6.70 -4.65
CA PRO A 126 10.72 7.42 -3.45
C PRO A 126 9.23 7.19 -3.18
N GLN A 127 8.78 7.50 -1.97
CA GLN A 127 7.37 7.43 -1.61
C GLN A 127 6.50 8.28 -2.56
N PRO A 128 5.22 7.91 -2.78
CA PRO A 128 4.29 8.72 -3.56
C PRO A 128 4.20 10.15 -3.04
N MET A 129 4.28 11.13 -3.94
CA MET A 129 4.17 12.55 -3.60
C MET A 129 2.71 13.01 -3.63
N VAL A 130 2.41 14.09 -2.90
CA VAL A 130 1.15 14.83 -3.05
C VAL A 130 1.14 15.63 -4.37
N GLN A 131 -0.02 16.04 -4.84
CA GLN A 131 -0.14 16.84 -6.07
C GLN A 131 0.37 18.28 -5.87
N PRO A 132 0.79 18.98 -6.94
CA PRO A 132 1.07 20.41 -6.87
C PRO A 132 -0.21 21.22 -6.71
N ASP A 133 -0.16 22.24 -5.85
CA ASP A 133 -1.32 23.08 -5.53
C ASP A 133 -1.25 24.45 -6.21
N PHE A 134 -2.41 24.96 -6.57
CA PHE A 134 -2.55 26.32 -7.10
C PHE A 134 -2.52 27.34 -5.96
N TYR A 135 -1.71 28.40 -6.10
CA TYR A 135 -1.69 29.51 -5.16
C TYR A 135 -2.44 30.73 -5.69
N GLY A 136 -2.14 31.15 -6.93
CA GLY A 136 -2.78 32.31 -7.53
C GLY A 136 -2.15 32.76 -8.84
N VAL A 137 -2.86 33.61 -9.58
CA VAL A 137 -2.34 34.26 -10.79
C VAL A 137 -1.57 35.54 -10.41
N VAL A 138 -0.41 35.75 -11.03
CA VAL A 138 0.46 36.92 -10.84
C VAL A 138 0.51 37.73 -12.13
N ASN A 139 0.17 39.02 -12.05
CA ASN A 139 0.17 39.97 -13.16
C ASN A 139 -0.65 39.56 -14.41
N GLY A 140 -1.54 38.57 -14.29
CA GLY A 140 -2.34 38.05 -15.40
C GLY A 140 -1.55 37.36 -16.52
N GLU A 141 -0.27 37.03 -16.28
CA GLU A 141 0.64 36.36 -17.23
C GLU A 141 1.26 35.07 -16.65
N GLU A 142 1.39 34.98 -15.32
CA GLU A 142 2.03 33.85 -14.64
C GLU A 142 1.09 33.22 -13.61
N ILE A 143 1.30 31.93 -13.33
CA ILE A 143 0.58 31.21 -12.29
C ILE A 143 1.57 30.78 -11.21
N GLN A 144 1.36 31.25 -9.98
CA GLN A 144 2.13 30.81 -8.83
C GLN A 144 1.56 29.46 -8.32
N VAL A 145 2.45 28.48 -8.20
CA VAL A 145 2.11 27.11 -7.76
C VAL A 145 2.98 26.69 -6.57
N ILE A 146 2.44 25.80 -5.74
CA ILE A 146 3.16 25.17 -4.63
C ILE A 146 3.63 23.78 -5.08
N LEU A 147 4.93 23.51 -4.90
CA LEU A 147 5.55 22.28 -5.37
C LEU A 147 5.82 21.30 -4.22
N PRO A 148 5.43 20.02 -4.36
CA PRO A 148 5.74 18.98 -3.39
C PRO A 148 7.22 18.55 -3.49
N GLN A 149 7.78 18.10 -2.36
CA GLN A 149 9.09 17.45 -2.33
C GLN A 149 8.95 15.96 -2.00
N ALA A 150 9.78 15.12 -2.63
CA ALA A 150 9.86 13.70 -2.32
C ALA A 150 10.67 13.45 -1.05
N SER A 151 10.28 12.42 -0.29
CA SER A 151 11.12 11.92 0.79
C SER A 151 12.34 11.18 0.23
N GLU A 152 13.51 11.42 0.83
CA GLU A 152 14.75 10.71 0.52
C GLU A 152 14.89 9.39 1.30
N GLU A 153 13.82 8.92 1.95
CA GLU A 153 13.85 7.70 2.76
C GLU A 153 14.38 6.50 1.96
N TYR A 154 14.01 6.34 0.69
CA TYR A 154 14.41 5.18 -0.10
C TYR A 154 15.64 5.41 -1.01
N GLY A 155 16.27 6.58 -0.89
CA GLY A 155 17.47 6.94 -1.64
C GLY A 155 17.61 8.45 -1.84
N PRO A 156 18.83 8.95 -2.10
CA PRO A 156 19.07 10.35 -2.40
C PRO A 156 18.44 10.75 -3.73
N ILE A 157 17.84 11.95 -3.78
CA ILE A 157 17.26 12.50 -4.99
C ILE A 157 18.34 13.24 -5.78
N SER A 158 18.47 12.90 -7.07
CA SER A 158 19.37 13.57 -8.01
C SER A 158 18.80 14.91 -8.45
N HIS A 159 17.56 14.92 -8.93
CA HIS A 159 16.89 16.10 -9.44
C HIS A 159 15.37 15.90 -9.53
N TYR A 160 14.67 17.02 -9.65
CA TYR A 160 13.24 17.12 -9.91
C TYR A 160 13.00 17.70 -11.30
N TYR A 161 12.00 17.16 -12.01
CA TYR A 161 11.44 17.78 -13.19
C TYR A 161 10.07 18.35 -12.87
N LEU A 162 9.81 19.59 -13.32
CA LEU A 162 8.47 20.15 -13.39
C LEU A 162 7.94 20.00 -14.81
N ILE A 163 6.90 19.19 -15.00
CA ILE A 163 6.31 18.91 -16.31
C ILE A 163 5.00 19.65 -16.43
N VAL A 164 4.80 20.31 -17.59
CA VAL A 164 3.58 21.02 -17.94
C VAL A 164 2.89 20.29 -19.08
N VAL A 165 1.61 20.01 -18.89
CA VAL A 165 0.75 19.32 -19.85
C VAL A 165 -0.40 20.25 -20.22
N PRO A 166 -0.33 20.91 -21.39
CA PRO A 166 -1.46 21.66 -21.93
C PRO A 166 -2.68 20.74 -22.13
N GLU A 167 -3.88 21.31 -21.96
CA GLU A 167 -5.13 20.59 -22.23
C GLU A 167 -5.20 20.19 -23.71
N ASP A 168 -5.23 18.89 -23.96
CA ASP A 168 -5.38 18.29 -25.28
C ASP A 168 -6.13 16.97 -25.16
N LYS A 169 -6.99 16.66 -26.14
CA LYS A 169 -7.81 15.43 -26.16
C LYS A 169 -6.95 14.17 -26.08
N ALA A 170 -5.75 14.21 -26.65
CA ALA A 170 -4.80 13.10 -26.62
C ALA A 170 -4.18 12.84 -25.22
N ASN A 171 -4.17 13.85 -24.34
CA ASN A 171 -3.50 13.79 -23.03
C ASN A 171 -4.51 13.71 -21.86
N LEU A 172 -5.80 13.88 -22.11
CA LEU A 172 -6.83 13.96 -21.07
C LEU A 172 -6.86 12.70 -20.18
N HIS A 173 -6.77 11.51 -20.79
CA HIS A 173 -6.83 10.21 -20.12
C HIS A 173 -5.47 9.69 -19.64
N LYS A 174 -4.37 10.38 -19.97
CA LYS A 174 -3.04 9.94 -19.55
C LYS A 174 -2.79 10.31 -18.10
N ILE A 175 -2.05 9.46 -17.39
CA ILE A 175 -1.54 9.71 -16.04
C ILE A 175 -0.07 10.18 -16.09
N PRO A 176 0.47 10.85 -15.05
CA PRO A 176 1.82 11.42 -15.06
C PRO A 176 2.93 10.43 -15.46
N ASP A 177 2.81 9.16 -15.06
CA ASP A 177 3.81 8.13 -15.38
C ASP A 177 3.82 7.67 -16.84
N GLN A 178 2.76 7.96 -17.60
CA GLN A 178 2.74 7.66 -19.03
C GLN A 178 3.54 8.68 -19.87
N PHE A 179 4.00 9.77 -19.26
CA PHE A 179 4.87 10.75 -19.90
C PHE A 179 6.32 10.35 -19.65
N LEU A 180 6.94 9.65 -20.60
CA LEU A 180 8.32 9.20 -20.47
C LEU A 180 9.29 10.39 -20.50
N THR A 181 10.26 10.41 -19.58
CA THR A 181 11.26 11.51 -19.52
C THR A 181 11.98 11.66 -20.86
N GLU A 182 12.32 10.54 -21.51
CA GLU A 182 13.03 10.51 -22.80
C GLU A 182 12.26 11.18 -23.95
N GLU A 183 10.92 11.17 -23.91
CA GLU A 183 10.08 11.84 -24.90
C GLU A 183 9.99 13.35 -24.63
N LEU A 184 10.16 13.76 -23.38
CA LEU A 184 10.07 15.15 -22.96
C LEU A 184 11.38 15.93 -23.18
N LEU A 185 12.53 15.23 -23.22
CA LEU A 185 13.84 15.85 -23.42
C LEU A 185 13.96 16.60 -24.77
N PRO A 186 14.71 17.71 -24.81
CA PRO A 186 14.87 18.55 -26.00
C PRO A 186 15.72 17.91 -27.12
N SER A 187 16.41 16.80 -26.84
CA SER A 187 17.40 16.16 -27.73
C SER A 187 16.80 15.42 -28.94
N ARG A 188 15.47 15.33 -29.07
CA ARG A 188 14.79 14.69 -30.21
C ARG A 188 14.10 15.75 -31.08
N PRO A 189 14.22 15.67 -32.41
CA PRO A 189 13.47 16.56 -33.31
C PRO A 189 11.98 16.31 -33.12
N LYS A 190 11.29 17.25 -32.46
CA LYS A 190 9.83 17.21 -32.31
C LYS A 190 9.21 17.90 -33.52
N LEU A 191 8.22 17.26 -34.14
CA LEU A 191 7.24 17.96 -34.95
C LEU A 191 6.56 18.96 -34.00
N ASP A 192 6.61 20.24 -34.32
CA ASP A 192 6.24 21.36 -33.44
C ASP A 192 4.72 21.35 -33.16
N ARG A 193 4.29 20.42 -32.29
CA ARG A 193 2.90 20.32 -31.85
C ARG A 193 2.70 21.41 -30.80
N LEU A 194 1.91 22.42 -31.16
CA LEU A 194 1.58 23.60 -30.36
C LEU A 194 1.13 23.29 -28.91
N ASN A 195 0.61 22.08 -28.65
CA ASN A 195 0.14 21.63 -27.33
C ASN A 195 0.92 20.41 -26.77
N ALA A 196 2.19 20.24 -27.16
CA ALA A 196 3.00 19.15 -26.64
C ALA A 196 3.37 19.35 -25.16
N PRO A 197 3.30 18.30 -24.33
CA PRO A 197 3.88 18.30 -22.98
C PRO A 197 5.38 18.64 -23.00
N TYR A 198 5.84 19.40 -22.02
CA TYR A 198 7.23 19.82 -21.91
C TYR A 198 7.69 19.93 -20.46
N ILE A 199 9.01 19.87 -20.25
CA ILE A 199 9.64 20.15 -18.96
C ILE A 199 9.83 21.66 -18.87
N ALA A 200 9.24 22.30 -17.86
CA ALA A 200 9.35 23.74 -17.64
C ALA A 200 10.60 24.11 -16.82
N ALA A 201 11.00 23.28 -15.87
CA ALA A 201 12.17 23.51 -15.03
C ALA A 201 12.76 22.19 -14.53
N MET A 202 14.04 22.23 -14.16
CA MET A 202 14.74 21.13 -13.49
C MET A 202 15.40 21.65 -12.23
N PHE A 203 15.16 21.03 -11.08
CA PHE A 203 15.75 21.43 -9.80
C PHE A 203 16.71 20.35 -9.31
N LEU A 204 17.95 20.70 -9.01
CA LEU A 204 18.94 19.74 -8.52
C LEU A 204 18.69 19.41 -7.04
N GLN A 205 18.78 18.12 -6.69
CA GLN A 205 18.77 17.63 -5.32
C GLN A 205 17.65 18.27 -4.49
N ARG A 206 17.97 18.88 -3.35
CA ARG A 206 17.01 19.51 -2.42
C ARG A 206 16.67 20.97 -2.77
N ASN A 207 17.04 21.45 -3.94
CA ASN A 207 16.84 22.85 -4.36
C ASN A 207 15.49 23.10 -5.04
N ILE A 208 14.53 22.17 -4.90
CA ILE A 208 13.17 22.41 -5.39
C ILE A 208 12.51 23.52 -4.53
N PRO A 209 12.11 24.66 -5.13
CA PRO A 209 11.50 25.73 -4.37
C PRO A 209 10.09 25.32 -3.93
N TYR A 210 9.64 25.84 -2.78
CA TYR A 210 8.28 25.57 -2.31
C TYR A 210 7.22 26.24 -3.19
N THR A 211 7.52 27.43 -3.72
CA THR A 211 6.67 28.17 -4.67
C THR A 211 7.40 28.39 -5.99
N PHE A 212 6.69 28.25 -7.11
CA PHE A 212 7.26 28.45 -8.45
C PHE A 212 6.32 29.28 -9.34
N HIS A 213 6.91 30.13 -10.18
CA HIS A 213 6.19 30.96 -11.15
C HIS A 213 6.09 30.22 -12.48
N LEU A 214 4.93 29.63 -12.76
CA LEU A 214 4.65 28.95 -14.02
C LEU A 214 4.33 29.98 -15.11
N GLY A 215 4.98 29.88 -16.27
CA GLY A 215 4.74 30.78 -17.40
C GLY A 215 5.72 31.96 -17.54
N SER A 216 6.81 32.01 -16.78
CA SER A 216 7.71 33.17 -16.75
C SER A 216 8.49 33.43 -18.05
N GLY A 217 8.61 32.43 -18.93
CA GLY A 217 9.45 32.52 -20.14
C GLY A 217 10.93 32.27 -19.88
N GLU A 218 11.34 32.08 -18.63
CA GLU A 218 12.73 31.88 -18.26
C GLU A 218 13.23 30.48 -18.64
N THR A 219 14.52 30.36 -18.92
CA THR A 219 15.17 29.07 -19.19
C THR A 219 16.06 28.66 -18.03
N ASN A 220 15.80 27.46 -17.50
CA ASN A 220 16.51 26.87 -16.38
C ASN A 220 17.04 25.50 -16.79
N HIS A 221 18.36 25.26 -16.65
CA HIS A 221 19.01 23.98 -16.97
C HIS A 221 18.62 23.37 -18.34
N ASN A 222 18.59 24.18 -19.41
CA ASN A 222 18.18 23.83 -20.78
C ASN A 222 16.67 23.51 -20.97
N PHE A 223 15.84 23.83 -19.99
CA PHE A 223 14.39 23.74 -20.05
C PHE A 223 13.76 25.13 -19.98
N THR A 224 12.83 25.41 -20.89
CA THR A 224 12.19 26.73 -20.96
C THR A 224 10.78 26.66 -20.38
N ASN A 225 10.53 27.49 -19.38
CA ASN A 225 9.21 27.70 -18.80
C ASN A 225 8.35 28.54 -19.76
N LYS A 226 7.77 27.90 -20.79
CA LYS A 226 7.02 28.61 -21.85
C LYS A 226 5.90 29.49 -21.26
N LYS A 227 5.71 30.68 -21.84
CA LYS A 227 4.61 31.59 -21.49
C LYS A 227 3.26 30.89 -21.64
N LEU A 228 2.36 31.16 -20.69
CA LEU A 228 1.00 30.63 -20.70
C LEU A 228 0.10 31.45 -21.62
N GLU A 229 -0.88 30.81 -22.25
CA GLU A 229 -1.83 31.46 -23.15
C GLU A 229 -3.18 31.68 -22.46
N ARG A 230 -3.81 32.84 -22.71
CA ARG A 230 -5.15 33.13 -22.20
C ARG A 230 -6.19 32.21 -22.85
N GLY A 231 -7.09 31.67 -22.03
CA GLY A 231 -8.14 30.74 -22.48
C GLY A 231 -7.68 29.29 -22.67
N LYS A 232 -6.40 28.97 -22.44
CA LYS A 232 -5.90 27.58 -22.35
C LYS A 232 -5.79 27.15 -20.90
N ARG A 233 -6.02 25.86 -20.65
CA ARG A 233 -5.82 25.21 -19.35
C ARG A 233 -4.61 24.29 -19.40
N TYR A 234 -3.95 24.16 -18.27
CA TYR A 234 -2.74 23.37 -18.10
C TYR A 234 -2.86 22.49 -16.86
N ARG A 235 -2.24 21.32 -16.88
CA ARG A 235 -2.00 20.52 -15.66
C ARG A 235 -0.50 20.38 -15.48
N ILE A 236 -0.05 20.33 -14.23
CA ILE A 236 1.35 20.12 -13.92
C ILE A 236 1.53 18.90 -13.03
N PHE A 237 2.73 18.33 -13.08
CA PHE A 237 3.17 17.35 -12.09
C PHE A 237 4.68 17.48 -11.90
N VAL A 238 5.14 17.06 -10.72
CA VAL A 238 6.54 17.01 -10.36
C VAL A 238 7.02 15.57 -10.42
N ARG A 239 8.22 15.34 -10.96
CA ARG A 239 8.86 14.03 -10.96
C ARG A 239 10.19 14.10 -10.23
N ALA A 240 10.38 13.26 -9.21
CA ALA A 240 11.63 13.16 -8.46
C ALA A 240 12.41 11.92 -8.94
N VAL A 241 13.67 12.12 -9.33
CA VAL A 241 14.55 11.06 -9.87
C VAL A 241 15.66 10.75 -8.86
N VAL A 242 15.85 9.47 -8.53
CA VAL A 242 16.85 9.00 -7.56
C VAL A 242 18.24 8.97 -8.22
N ASP A 243 19.28 9.32 -7.44
CA ASP A 243 20.68 9.30 -7.87
C ASP A 243 21.23 7.87 -7.95
N THR A 244 20.90 7.17 -9.04
CA THR A 244 21.33 5.80 -9.26
C THR A 244 21.92 5.61 -10.66
N PRO A 245 22.89 4.68 -10.83
CA PRO A 245 23.44 4.36 -12.15
C PRO A 245 22.40 3.73 -13.10
N GLN A 246 21.30 3.21 -12.55
CA GLN A 246 20.15 2.67 -13.29
C GLN A 246 19.11 3.80 -13.46
N LYS A 247 19.06 4.44 -14.63
CA LYS A 247 18.31 5.69 -14.93
C LYS A 247 16.76 5.63 -14.82
N HIS A 248 16.18 4.71 -14.04
CA HIS A 248 14.75 4.41 -14.04
C HIS A 248 14.04 4.49 -12.68
N LEU A 249 14.74 4.83 -11.60
CA LEU A 249 14.10 5.01 -10.29
C LEU A 249 13.57 6.44 -10.14
N TYR A 250 12.26 6.63 -10.28
CA TYR A 250 11.59 7.91 -10.08
C TYR A 250 10.20 7.74 -9.44
N THR A 251 9.69 8.81 -8.85
CA THR A 251 8.28 8.95 -8.46
C THR A 251 7.69 10.21 -9.10
N SER A 252 6.45 10.14 -9.57
CA SER A 252 5.73 11.31 -10.10
C SER A 252 4.60 11.67 -9.12
N SER A 253 4.39 12.96 -8.89
CA SER A 253 3.18 13.42 -8.22
C SER A 253 1.96 13.13 -9.09
N PRO A 254 0.76 13.06 -8.51
CA PRO A 254 -0.48 13.23 -9.27
C PRO A 254 -0.48 14.57 -10.02
N PHE A 255 -1.39 14.69 -10.98
CA PHE A 255 -1.64 15.96 -11.65
C PHE A 255 -2.23 16.97 -10.68
N SER A 256 -1.84 18.24 -10.84
CA SER A 256 -2.59 19.36 -10.28
C SER A 256 -4.02 19.42 -10.84
N GLU A 257 -4.86 20.18 -10.17
CA GLU A 257 -6.08 20.72 -10.78
C GLU A 257 -5.74 21.51 -12.06
N PHE A 258 -6.75 21.72 -12.92
CA PHE A 258 -6.56 22.52 -14.13
C PHE A 258 -6.24 23.98 -13.79
N LEU A 259 -5.09 24.44 -14.26
CA LEU A 259 -4.56 25.77 -14.07
C LEU A 259 -4.85 26.64 -15.30
N ALA A 260 -5.30 27.87 -15.09
CA ALA A 260 -5.55 28.83 -16.15
C ALA A 260 -5.31 30.27 -15.68
N LEU A 261 -5.00 31.17 -16.61
CA LEU A 261 -4.68 32.57 -16.30
C LEU A 261 -5.91 33.41 -15.86
N ASP A 262 -7.12 32.89 -16.03
CA ASP A 262 -8.38 33.52 -15.61
C ASP A 262 -8.81 33.12 -14.19
N MET A 263 -7.97 32.36 -13.47
CA MET A 263 -8.19 32.02 -12.07
C MET A 263 -7.92 33.19 -11.12
N LYS A 264 -8.21 32.99 -9.83
CA LYS A 264 -8.05 34.02 -8.78
C LYS A 264 -6.60 34.52 -8.69
N GLU A 265 -6.44 35.82 -8.44
CA GLU A 265 -5.12 36.41 -8.17
C GLU A 265 -4.55 35.88 -6.86
N ALA A 266 -3.21 35.84 -6.78
CA ALA A 266 -2.50 35.46 -5.58
C ALA A 266 -2.82 36.44 -4.42
N PRO A 267 -3.06 35.96 -3.19
CA PRO A 267 -3.27 36.83 -2.03
C PRO A 267 -2.12 37.82 -1.85
N THR A 268 -2.44 39.07 -1.46
CA THR A 268 -1.44 40.07 -1.11
C THR A 268 -0.75 39.69 0.20
N GLY A 269 0.50 39.24 0.14
CA GLY A 269 1.30 38.82 1.29
C GLY A 269 2.60 38.17 0.86
N GLU A 270 3.44 37.80 1.83
CA GLU A 270 4.59 36.95 1.52
C GLU A 270 4.12 35.57 1.04
N PRO A 271 4.75 35.02 -0.02
CA PRO A 271 4.41 33.68 -0.49
C PRO A 271 4.67 32.66 0.62
N PRO A 272 3.91 31.56 0.65
CA PRO A 272 4.08 30.57 1.70
C PRO A 272 5.50 29.99 1.59
N HIS A 273 6.13 29.81 2.74
CA HIS A 273 7.42 29.15 2.85
C HIS A 273 7.23 27.79 3.49
N ARG A 274 8.12 26.87 3.14
CA ARG A 274 8.16 25.55 3.77
C ARG A 274 8.33 25.72 5.30
N PRO A 275 7.59 24.96 6.13
CA PRO A 275 7.71 25.05 7.58
C PRO A 275 9.17 24.87 8.02
N ASN A 276 9.72 25.87 8.71
CA ASN A 276 11.06 25.79 9.29
C ASN A 276 10.96 25.33 10.74
N PRO A 277 11.43 24.12 11.10
CA PRO A 277 11.34 23.61 12.47
C PRO A 277 12.21 24.38 13.48
N ASN A 278 13.13 25.23 13.01
CA ASN A 278 14.04 26.01 13.88
C ASN A 278 13.56 27.45 14.14
N VAL A 279 12.43 27.87 13.57
CA VAL A 279 11.86 29.20 13.80
C VAL A 279 10.55 29.02 14.56
N PRO A 280 10.41 29.60 15.78
CA PRO A 280 9.13 29.65 16.45
C PRO A 280 8.15 30.41 15.54
N GLN A 281 7.08 29.75 15.10
CA GLN A 281 6.04 30.44 14.34
C GLN A 281 5.23 31.32 15.29
N ASP A 282 5.02 32.58 14.90
CA ASP A 282 4.07 33.47 15.57
C ASP A 282 2.64 32.87 15.49
N PRO A 283 1.82 32.93 16.55
CA PRO A 283 0.54 32.21 16.62
C PRO A 283 -0.57 32.73 15.69
N GLU A 284 -0.34 33.75 14.86
CA GLU A 284 -1.41 34.51 14.21
C GLU A 284 -1.86 34.05 12.82
N ILE A 285 -1.30 32.96 12.26
CA ILE A 285 -1.90 32.30 11.09
C ILE A 285 -2.21 30.84 11.42
N LEU A 286 -2.92 30.64 12.53
CA LEU A 286 -3.79 29.49 12.68
C LEU A 286 -4.98 29.68 11.74
N ILE A 287 -4.91 29.07 10.56
CA ILE A 287 -6.13 28.61 9.88
C ILE A 287 -6.92 27.88 10.96
N ARG A 288 -8.14 28.38 11.20
CA ARG A 288 -9.09 27.96 12.23
C ARG A 288 -9.50 26.50 12.02
N GLY A 289 -8.56 25.58 12.23
CA GLY A 289 -8.81 24.20 12.52
C GLY A 289 -9.41 24.18 13.91
N LYS A 290 -10.71 23.92 13.97
CA LYS A 290 -11.45 23.77 15.21
C LYS A 290 -11.08 22.41 15.84
N ASN A 291 -9.82 22.27 16.23
CA ASN A 291 -9.31 21.25 17.13
C ASN A 291 -8.87 21.98 18.42
N GLU A 292 -9.83 22.62 19.09
CA GLU A 292 -9.76 22.68 20.54
C GLU A 292 -10.18 21.28 20.99
N GLU A 293 -9.21 20.46 21.42
CA GLU A 293 -9.52 19.26 22.19
C GLU A 293 -10.39 19.70 23.38
N PRO A 294 -11.66 19.27 23.49
CA PRO A 294 -12.44 19.59 24.67
C PRO A 294 -11.80 18.83 25.82
N GLY A 295 -11.10 19.57 26.68
CA GLY A 295 -10.47 19.04 27.88
C GLY A 295 -11.45 18.12 28.60
N MET A 296 -10.96 16.96 29.06
CA MET A 296 -11.67 15.80 29.63
C MET A 296 -12.93 16.14 30.48
N LEU A 297 -12.98 17.30 31.13
CA LEU A 297 -14.16 17.82 31.83
C LEU A 297 -15.43 17.96 30.96
N TRP A 298 -15.32 18.41 29.70
CA TRP A 298 -16.46 18.65 28.82
C TRP A 298 -17.04 17.37 28.21
N VAL A 299 -16.25 16.29 28.15
CA VAL A 299 -16.70 14.96 27.69
C VAL A 299 -17.30 14.17 28.86
N VAL A 300 -16.73 14.30 30.06
CA VAL A 300 -17.16 13.53 31.25
C VAL A 300 -18.45 14.13 31.87
N GLY A 301 -18.63 15.45 31.83
CA GLY A 301 -19.82 16.12 32.39
C GLY A 301 -21.16 15.65 31.80
N PRO A 302 -21.34 15.61 30.47
CA PRO A 302 -22.56 15.14 29.83
C PRO A 302 -22.86 13.66 30.11
N ILE A 303 -21.83 12.83 30.20
CA ILE A 303 -21.97 11.39 30.49
C ILE A 303 -22.45 11.18 31.93
N ILE A 304 -21.87 11.91 32.89
CA ILE A 304 -22.32 11.87 34.30
C ILE A 304 -23.75 12.41 34.42
N ALA A 305 -24.08 13.50 33.73
CA ALA A 305 -25.43 14.05 33.72
C ALA A 305 -26.46 13.06 33.12
N ALA A 306 -26.11 12.36 32.04
CA ALA A 306 -26.93 11.33 31.43
C ALA A 306 -27.13 10.11 32.36
N LEU A 307 -26.08 9.67 33.06
CA LEU A 307 -26.16 8.59 34.04
C LEU A 307 -27.07 8.96 35.21
N VAL A 308 -26.93 10.19 35.75
CA VAL A 308 -27.79 10.70 36.83
C VAL A 308 -29.24 10.82 36.35
N LEU A 309 -29.48 11.32 35.15
CA LEU A 309 -30.82 11.38 34.55
C LEU A 309 -31.42 9.97 34.38
N SER A 310 -30.65 8.99 33.90
CA SER A 310 -31.12 7.60 33.77
C SER A 310 -31.48 7.00 35.13
N ALA A 311 -30.68 7.27 36.18
CA ALA A 311 -30.95 6.83 37.54
C ALA A 311 -32.21 7.52 38.10
N CYS A 312 -32.40 8.82 37.84
CA CYS A 312 -33.62 9.54 38.19
C CYS A 312 -34.84 8.96 37.47
N PHE A 313 -34.74 8.62 36.18
CA PHE A 313 -35.82 7.98 35.43
C PHE A 313 -36.14 6.58 35.96
N LEU A 314 -35.13 5.79 36.33
CA LEU A 314 -35.34 4.49 36.98
C LEU A 314 -36.01 4.65 38.35
N VAL A 315 -35.59 5.61 39.16
CA VAL A 315 -36.23 5.90 40.46
C VAL A 315 -37.68 6.35 40.25
N VAL A 316 -37.97 7.22 39.29
CA VAL A 316 -39.34 7.65 38.93
C VAL A 316 -40.16 6.46 38.41
N TYR A 317 -39.57 5.59 37.59
CA TYR A 317 -40.20 4.36 37.11
C TYR A 317 -40.53 3.41 38.27
N PHE A 318 -39.60 3.17 39.19
CA PHE A 318 -39.83 2.33 40.37
C PHE A 318 -40.83 2.95 41.36
N VAL A 319 -40.83 4.27 41.53
CA VAL A 319 -41.83 4.98 42.36
C VAL A 319 -43.22 4.95 41.70
N ARG A 320 -43.30 5.07 40.36
CA ARG A 320 -44.56 4.89 39.61
C ARG A 320 -45.04 3.44 39.65
N ARG A 321 -44.12 2.46 39.57
CA ARG A 321 -44.45 1.03 39.63
C ARG A 321 -44.86 0.58 41.04
N ARG A 322 -44.35 1.22 42.11
CA ARG A 322 -44.82 1.02 43.50
C ARG A 322 -46.17 1.67 43.80
N ARG A 323 -46.70 2.52 42.91
CA ARG A 323 -48.02 3.19 43.08
C ARG A 323 -49.16 2.53 42.31
N GLN A 324 -48.95 1.37 41.69
CA GLN A 324 -50.06 0.55 41.16
C GLN A 324 -50.47 -0.52 42.18
N PRO A 325 -51.63 -0.39 42.84
CA PRO A 325 -52.18 -1.44 43.69
C PRO A 325 -52.68 -2.62 42.84
N CYS A 326 -52.48 -3.81 43.41
CA CYS A 326 -52.76 -5.12 42.86
C CYS A 326 -54.21 -5.30 42.37
N LYS A 327 -54.36 -5.90 41.19
CA LYS A 327 -55.45 -6.85 40.92
C LYS A 327 -54.83 -8.16 40.42
N ALA A 328 -54.95 -9.19 41.25
CA ALA A 328 -54.81 -10.59 40.88
C ALA A 328 -56.20 -11.12 40.45
N PRO A 329 -56.33 -12.42 40.12
CA PRO A 329 -55.58 -13.23 39.17
C PRO A 329 -56.53 -13.82 38.10
N ASP A 330 -56.05 -14.37 36.99
CA ASP A 330 -56.84 -15.41 36.32
C ASP A 330 -55.97 -16.51 35.74
N GLN A 331 -56.41 -17.73 36.03
CA GLN A 331 -55.77 -19.01 35.80
C GLN A 331 -55.84 -19.37 34.31
N ALA A 332 -54.68 -19.51 33.67
CA ALA A 332 -54.55 -20.33 32.46
C ALA A 332 -53.06 -20.67 32.23
N ALA A 333 -52.40 -21.20 33.25
CA ALA A 333 -51.25 -22.04 32.99
C ALA A 333 -51.80 -23.36 32.43
N VAL A 334 -51.32 -23.73 31.24
CA VAL A 334 -51.36 -25.04 30.57
C VAL A 334 -51.93 -24.94 29.15
N THR A 335 -51.03 -25.24 28.20
CA THR A 335 -51.22 -25.45 26.75
C THR A 335 -51.48 -24.23 25.86
N ARG A 336 -50.47 -23.83 25.06
CA ARG A 336 -50.52 -23.79 23.57
C ARG A 336 -49.21 -23.22 22.98
N PRO A 337 -48.90 -23.54 21.70
CA PRO A 337 -47.55 -23.78 21.20
C PRO A 337 -46.89 -22.54 20.61
N LEU A 338 -45.56 -22.62 20.48
CA LEU A 338 -44.72 -21.75 19.64
C LEU A 338 -45.27 -21.69 18.20
N MET A 339 -45.85 -20.56 17.79
CA MET A 339 -45.71 -20.00 16.44
C MET A 339 -46.10 -18.51 16.39
N ALA A 340 -45.13 -17.71 15.94
CA ALA A 340 -45.14 -16.61 14.99
C ALA A 340 -46.19 -15.47 15.01
N ALA A 341 -45.64 -14.30 14.63
CA ALA A 341 -46.23 -13.07 14.11
C ALA A 341 -46.73 -12.05 15.14
N ASP A 342 -45.92 -11.00 15.41
CA ASP A 342 -46.20 -9.69 14.81
C ASP A 342 -45.07 -8.68 15.11
N LEU A 343 -44.33 -8.27 14.08
CA LEU A 343 -43.63 -6.98 13.96
C LEU A 343 -42.96 -6.95 12.56
N GLY A 344 -43.74 -6.49 11.57
CA GLY A 344 -43.21 -5.97 10.30
C GLY A 344 -42.99 -6.97 9.15
N ALA A 345 -44.01 -7.74 8.76
CA ALA A 345 -43.97 -8.56 7.56
C ALA A 345 -44.16 -7.73 6.27
N GLY A 346 -43.07 -7.20 5.72
CA GLY A 346 -42.91 -7.15 4.26
C GLY A 346 -42.74 -8.59 3.73
N PRO A 347 -42.92 -8.85 2.41
CA PRO A 347 -42.72 -10.19 1.87
C PRO A 347 -41.33 -10.69 2.27
N ALA A 348 -41.25 -11.93 2.78
CA ALA A 348 -39.98 -12.57 3.10
C ALA A 348 -39.03 -12.38 1.90
N PRO A 349 -37.80 -11.92 2.11
CA PRO A 349 -36.91 -11.58 1.01
C PRO A 349 -36.69 -12.82 0.16
N THR A 350 -37.28 -12.83 -1.04
CA THR A 350 -37.09 -13.88 -2.03
C THR A 350 -35.78 -13.67 -2.80
N ASP A 351 -35.18 -12.48 -2.70
CA ASP A 351 -33.90 -12.18 -3.33
C ASP A 351 -32.76 -12.88 -2.58
N PRO A 352 -31.97 -13.74 -3.26
CA PRO A 352 -30.80 -14.38 -2.66
C PRO A 352 -29.77 -13.38 -2.10
N VAL A 353 -29.69 -12.15 -2.62
CA VAL A 353 -28.81 -11.09 -2.08
C VAL A 353 -29.33 -10.58 -0.74
N ASP A 354 -30.63 -10.32 -0.63
CA ASP A 354 -31.25 -9.84 0.61
C ASP A 354 -31.24 -10.94 1.69
N MET A 355 -31.49 -12.19 1.32
CA MET A 355 -31.35 -13.33 2.24
C MET A 355 -29.92 -13.46 2.78
N ARG A 356 -28.91 -13.30 1.92
CA ARG A 356 -27.51 -13.34 2.36
C ARG A 356 -27.17 -12.17 3.27
N ARG A 357 -27.69 -10.99 2.98
CA ARG A 357 -27.50 -9.81 3.82
C ARG A 357 -28.03 -10.03 5.23
N ILE A 358 -29.14 -10.74 5.38
CA ILE A 358 -29.70 -11.11 6.69
C ILE A 358 -28.82 -12.14 7.40
N ASN A 359 -28.31 -13.14 6.68
CA ASN A 359 -27.51 -14.23 7.28
C ASN A 359 -26.06 -13.83 7.61
N PHE A 360 -25.51 -12.81 6.95
CA PHE A 360 -24.12 -12.35 7.08
C PHE A 360 -24.04 -10.87 7.45
N GLN A 361 -24.97 -10.40 8.29
CA GLN A 361 -25.06 -9.01 8.71
C GLN A 361 -23.91 -8.65 9.67
N THR A 362 -22.98 -7.79 9.24
CA THR A 362 -21.99 -7.16 10.12
C THR A 362 -22.51 -5.83 10.64
N PRO A 363 -22.02 -5.32 11.79
CA PRO A 363 -22.40 -4.01 12.31
C PRO A 363 -22.27 -2.89 11.26
N GLY A 364 -21.20 -2.93 10.45
CA GLY A 364 -21.04 -2.03 9.29
C GLY A 364 -22.15 -2.23 8.25
N MET A 365 -22.45 -3.46 7.83
CA MET A 365 -23.49 -3.69 6.81
C MET A 365 -24.89 -3.22 7.23
N ILE A 366 -25.19 -3.14 8.53
CA ILE A 366 -26.46 -2.60 9.05
C ILE A 366 -26.52 -1.08 8.88
N SER A 367 -25.40 -0.37 9.05
CA SER A 367 -25.34 1.10 8.91
C SER A 367 -25.21 1.59 7.47
N HIS A 368 -24.95 0.70 6.49
CA HIS A 368 -24.75 1.04 5.07
C HIS A 368 -25.86 0.43 4.17
N PRO A 369 -27.05 1.05 4.04
CA PRO A 369 -28.13 0.57 3.19
C PRO A 369 -27.80 0.65 1.68
N PRO A 370 -28.54 -0.04 0.80
CA PRO A 370 -28.38 0.15 -0.65
C PRO A 370 -28.65 1.60 -1.03
N ILE A 371 -27.89 2.11 -1.99
CA ILE A 371 -28.04 3.49 -2.49
C ILE A 371 -28.85 3.45 -3.79
N PRO A 372 -30.04 4.09 -3.85
CA PRO A 372 -30.77 4.23 -5.10
C PRO A 372 -29.93 4.94 -6.16
N ILE A 373 -30.02 4.52 -7.42
CA ILE A 373 -29.23 5.09 -8.51
C ILE A 373 -29.47 6.61 -8.64
N SER A 374 -30.69 7.07 -8.37
CA SER A 374 -31.05 8.49 -8.36
C SER A 374 -30.31 9.31 -7.31
N GLU A 375 -29.85 8.68 -6.22
CA GLU A 375 -29.14 9.33 -5.12
C GLU A 375 -27.62 9.09 -5.16
N LEU A 376 -27.13 8.27 -6.09
CA LEU A 376 -25.73 7.85 -6.14
C LEU A 376 -24.78 9.04 -6.24
N THR A 377 -25.09 10.03 -7.08
CA THR A 377 -24.28 11.26 -7.23
C THR A 377 -24.17 12.01 -5.89
N ASN A 378 -25.31 12.31 -5.26
CA ASN A 378 -25.36 13.01 -3.97
C ASN A 378 -24.68 12.21 -2.85
N HIS A 379 -24.74 10.88 -2.91
CA HIS A 379 -24.05 10.02 -1.97
C HIS A 379 -22.52 10.12 -2.15
N VAL A 380 -22.01 9.99 -3.38
CA VAL A 380 -20.57 10.10 -3.67
C VAL A 380 -20.02 11.49 -3.32
N GLU A 381 -20.76 12.56 -3.60
CA GLU A 381 -20.36 13.92 -3.22
C GLU A 381 -20.22 14.07 -1.70
N ARG A 382 -21.16 13.49 -0.92
CA ARG A 382 -21.07 13.46 0.54
C ARG A 382 -19.88 12.64 1.04
N LEU A 383 -19.50 11.57 0.35
CA LEU A 383 -18.33 10.76 0.71
C LEU A 383 -17.01 11.50 0.43
N LYS A 384 -16.93 12.23 -0.69
CA LYS A 384 -15.76 13.02 -1.09
C LYS A 384 -15.55 14.29 -0.26
N ALA A 385 -16.61 14.83 0.31
CA ALA A 385 -16.54 16.04 1.13
C ALA A 385 -15.52 15.88 2.28
N ASN A 386 -14.90 17.00 2.66
CA ASN A 386 -13.87 17.04 3.70
C ASN A 386 -12.70 16.08 3.42
N ASP A 387 -12.14 16.17 2.22
CA ASP A 387 -10.98 15.36 1.78
C ASP A 387 -11.20 13.85 1.95
N ASN A 388 -12.31 13.36 1.39
CA ASN A 388 -12.69 11.94 1.43
C ASN A 388 -12.86 11.37 2.85
N LEU A 389 -13.06 12.19 3.89
CA LEU A 389 -13.17 11.73 5.27
C LEU A 389 -14.18 10.59 5.43
N LYS A 390 -15.37 10.74 4.84
CA LYS A 390 -16.42 9.71 4.92
C LYS A 390 -16.13 8.52 4.03
N PHE A 391 -15.44 8.73 2.91
CA PHE A 391 -14.93 7.64 2.07
C PHE A 391 -13.98 6.74 2.88
N SER A 392 -13.02 7.34 3.58
CA SER A 392 -12.07 6.62 4.43
C SER A 392 -12.78 5.92 5.59
N GLN A 393 -13.70 6.61 6.28
CA GLN A 393 -14.46 6.01 7.39
C GLN A 393 -15.30 4.81 6.95
N GLU A 394 -15.99 4.92 5.81
CA GLU A 394 -16.80 3.81 5.27
C GLU A 394 -15.90 2.65 4.83
N TYR A 395 -14.80 2.92 4.13
CA TYR A 395 -13.87 1.89 3.69
C TYR A 395 -13.23 1.12 4.85
N GLU A 396 -12.75 1.82 5.88
CA GLU A 396 -12.13 1.21 7.07
C GLU A 396 -13.16 0.43 7.93
N SER A 397 -14.46 0.69 7.76
CA SER A 397 -15.52 -0.06 8.44
C SER A 397 -15.87 -1.39 7.77
N ILE A 398 -15.29 -1.69 6.59
CA ILE A 398 -15.54 -2.95 5.88
C ILE A 398 -14.90 -4.09 6.65
N GLU A 399 -15.73 -4.81 7.40
CA GLU A 399 -15.34 -6.03 8.11
C GLU A 399 -16.25 -7.19 7.69
N PRO A 400 -15.69 -8.38 7.40
CA PRO A 400 -16.48 -9.58 7.09
C PRO A 400 -17.06 -10.24 8.35
N GLY A 401 -16.64 -9.83 9.55
CA GLY A 401 -17.16 -10.33 10.82
C GLY A 401 -16.87 -11.81 11.10
N GLN A 402 -15.93 -12.41 10.35
CA GLN A 402 -15.60 -13.83 10.40
C GLN A 402 -14.09 -14.03 10.46
N GLN A 403 -13.68 -15.14 11.08
CA GLN A 403 -12.29 -15.62 11.05
C GLN A 403 -12.12 -16.60 9.89
N PHE A 404 -10.97 -16.54 9.24
CA PHE A 404 -10.63 -17.39 8.11
C PHE A 404 -9.32 -18.13 8.37
N THR A 405 -9.16 -19.29 7.74
CA THR A 405 -7.90 -20.04 7.68
C THR A 405 -7.32 -19.97 6.27
N TRP A 406 -6.01 -20.19 6.17
CA TRP A 406 -5.24 -20.23 4.92
C TRP A 406 -4.13 -21.28 5.02
N ASP A 407 -4.46 -22.42 5.63
CA ASP A 407 -3.50 -23.47 5.98
C ASP A 407 -2.85 -24.06 4.73
N HIS A 408 -3.61 -24.24 3.65
CA HIS A 408 -3.07 -24.75 2.38
C HIS A 408 -2.08 -23.78 1.75
N SER A 409 -2.30 -22.47 1.85
CA SER A 409 -1.34 -21.46 1.39
C SER A 409 -0.03 -21.48 2.18
N ASN A 410 -0.07 -21.90 3.45
CA ASN A 410 1.07 -21.97 4.35
C ASN A 410 1.84 -23.30 4.32
N MET A 411 1.34 -24.33 3.63
CA MET A 411 2.09 -25.57 3.46
C MET A 411 3.43 -25.29 2.77
N GLU A 412 4.52 -25.88 3.26
CA GLU A 412 5.87 -25.62 2.72
C GLU A 412 5.97 -25.86 1.20
N VAL A 413 5.26 -26.86 0.68
CA VAL A 413 5.20 -27.18 -0.76
C VAL A 413 4.44 -26.13 -1.59
N ASN A 414 3.53 -25.37 -0.96
CA ASN A 414 2.66 -24.39 -1.62
C ASN A 414 3.16 -22.95 -1.47
N LYS A 415 4.00 -22.63 -0.47
CA LYS A 415 4.57 -21.28 -0.28
C LYS A 415 5.21 -20.70 -1.55
N PRO A 416 6.01 -21.45 -2.34
CA PRO A 416 6.59 -20.92 -3.58
C PRO A 416 5.57 -20.63 -4.67
N LYS A 417 4.34 -21.16 -4.56
CA LYS A 417 3.24 -20.93 -5.51
C LYS A 417 2.52 -19.59 -5.26
N ASN A 418 2.86 -18.87 -4.19
CA ASN A 418 2.30 -17.56 -3.86
C ASN A 418 3.22 -16.45 -4.35
N ARG A 419 2.75 -15.58 -5.26
CA ARG A 419 3.52 -14.44 -5.78
C ARG A 419 3.90 -13.45 -4.68
N TYR A 420 3.02 -13.28 -3.70
CA TYR A 420 3.25 -12.45 -2.52
C TYR A 420 2.90 -13.27 -1.28
N ALA A 421 3.86 -13.42 -0.34
CA ALA A 421 3.65 -14.22 0.85
C ALA A 421 2.54 -13.68 1.77
N ASN A 422 2.29 -12.37 1.73
CA ASN A 422 1.23 -11.69 2.46
C ASN A 422 -0.13 -11.68 1.74
N VAL A 423 -0.24 -12.32 0.57
CA VAL A 423 -1.50 -12.48 -0.18
C VAL A 423 -1.76 -13.97 -0.35
N THR A 424 -2.62 -14.52 0.50
CA THR A 424 -2.94 -15.94 0.60
C THR A 424 -4.38 -16.23 0.16
N SER A 425 -4.68 -17.50 -0.11
CA SER A 425 -6.03 -17.95 -0.46
C SER A 425 -6.72 -18.54 0.77
N TYR A 426 -7.92 -18.03 1.11
CA TYR A 426 -8.69 -18.60 2.22
C TYR A 426 -9.20 -20.00 1.90
N ASP A 427 -9.08 -20.93 2.85
CA ASP A 427 -9.36 -22.35 2.61
C ASP A 427 -10.82 -22.63 2.23
N HIS A 428 -11.77 -21.91 2.83
CA HIS A 428 -13.21 -22.13 2.63
C HIS A 428 -13.70 -21.79 1.22
N SER A 429 -12.98 -20.92 0.50
CA SER A 429 -13.38 -20.42 -0.83
C SER A 429 -12.31 -20.62 -1.89
N ARG A 430 -11.19 -21.29 -1.56
CA ARG A 430 -10.12 -21.53 -2.52
C ARG A 430 -10.59 -22.41 -3.67
N VAL A 431 -9.99 -22.23 -4.83
CA VAL A 431 -10.12 -23.18 -5.92
C VAL A 431 -9.29 -24.43 -5.58
N ILE A 432 -9.90 -25.61 -5.70
CA ILE A 432 -9.25 -26.90 -5.46
C ILE A 432 -9.07 -27.59 -6.80
N LEU A 433 -7.82 -27.80 -7.21
CA LEU A 433 -7.52 -28.55 -8.43
C LEU A 433 -7.60 -30.05 -8.17
N PRO A 434 -7.96 -30.89 -9.15
CA PRO A 434 -7.89 -32.34 -9.00
C PRO A 434 -6.46 -32.76 -8.61
N PRO A 435 -6.26 -33.49 -7.50
CA PRO A 435 -4.94 -33.92 -7.07
C PRO A 435 -4.26 -34.78 -8.13
N ILE A 436 -2.95 -34.59 -8.30
CA ILE A 436 -2.10 -35.44 -9.13
C ILE A 436 -1.45 -36.47 -8.21
N GLU A 437 -1.62 -37.75 -8.55
CA GLU A 437 -1.09 -38.86 -7.75
C GLU A 437 0.43 -38.74 -7.57
N GLY A 438 0.89 -38.92 -6.33
CA GLY A 438 2.31 -38.81 -5.98
C GLY A 438 2.88 -37.39 -5.93
N VAL A 439 2.08 -36.34 -6.17
CA VAL A 439 2.52 -34.94 -6.13
C VAL A 439 1.80 -34.17 -5.00
N PRO A 440 2.42 -34.02 -3.81
CA PRO A 440 1.87 -33.22 -2.73
C PRO A 440 1.64 -31.76 -3.13
N GLY A 441 0.54 -31.15 -2.68
CA GLY A 441 0.21 -29.76 -3.00
C GLY A 441 -0.22 -29.51 -4.46
N SER A 442 -0.49 -30.57 -5.23
CA SER A 442 -1.00 -30.46 -6.60
C SER A 442 -2.46 -30.03 -6.69
N ASP A 443 -3.19 -30.00 -5.58
CA ASP A 443 -4.55 -29.46 -5.50
C ASP A 443 -4.58 -27.94 -5.27
N TYR A 444 -3.42 -27.33 -5.02
CA TYR A 444 -3.31 -25.93 -4.63
C TYR A 444 -2.99 -25.00 -5.80
N ILE A 445 -3.76 -23.92 -5.86
CA ILE A 445 -3.49 -22.69 -6.61
C ILE A 445 -3.96 -21.50 -5.76
N ASN A 446 -3.23 -20.38 -5.79
CA ASN A 446 -3.61 -19.17 -5.06
C ASN A 446 -4.74 -18.45 -5.82
N ALA A 447 -5.96 -18.95 -5.60
CA ALA A 447 -7.18 -18.44 -6.21
C ALA A 447 -8.39 -18.70 -5.31
N ASN A 448 -9.35 -17.79 -5.28
CA ASN A 448 -10.61 -17.90 -4.54
C ASN A 448 -11.80 -17.63 -5.45
N TYR A 449 -12.90 -18.33 -5.20
CA TYR A 449 -14.17 -17.97 -5.81
C TYR A 449 -14.69 -16.66 -5.21
N CYS A 450 -15.23 -15.80 -6.06
CA CYS A 450 -15.89 -14.57 -5.68
C CYS A 450 -17.30 -14.54 -6.25
N ASP A 451 -18.23 -14.10 -5.42
CA ASP A 451 -19.62 -13.97 -5.82
C ASP A 451 -19.84 -12.71 -6.66
N GLY A 452 -20.79 -12.78 -7.58
CA GLY A 452 -21.33 -11.63 -8.30
C GLY A 452 -22.72 -11.28 -7.79
N TYR A 453 -23.33 -10.26 -8.40
CA TYR A 453 -24.71 -9.91 -8.09
C TYR A 453 -25.64 -11.08 -8.44
N ARG A 454 -26.31 -11.66 -7.43
CA ARG A 454 -27.22 -12.82 -7.53
C ARG A 454 -26.60 -14.05 -8.21
N LYS A 455 -25.27 -14.19 -8.20
CA LYS A 455 -24.57 -15.34 -8.79
C LYS A 455 -23.44 -15.80 -7.88
N HIS A 456 -23.61 -16.97 -7.26
CA HIS A 456 -22.58 -17.58 -6.43
C HIS A 456 -21.40 -18.04 -7.30
N ASN A 457 -20.17 -17.92 -6.80
CA ASN A 457 -18.92 -18.27 -7.49
C ASN A 457 -18.87 -17.75 -8.93
N ALA A 458 -19.34 -16.52 -9.16
CA ALA A 458 -19.42 -15.93 -10.49
C ALA A 458 -18.05 -15.71 -11.12
N TYR A 459 -17.04 -15.47 -10.28
CA TYR A 459 -15.68 -15.15 -10.66
C TYR A 459 -14.69 -16.01 -9.88
N VAL A 460 -13.48 -16.10 -10.43
CA VAL A 460 -12.30 -16.58 -9.70
C VAL A 460 -11.31 -15.43 -9.65
N ALA A 461 -11.01 -14.95 -8.45
CA ALA A 461 -9.92 -14.02 -8.22
C ALA A 461 -8.64 -14.82 -8.00
N THR A 462 -7.61 -14.55 -8.79
CA THR A 462 -6.32 -15.25 -8.74
C THR A 462 -5.18 -14.26 -8.97
N GLN A 463 -4.01 -14.57 -8.43
CA GLN A 463 -2.79 -13.83 -8.74
C GLN A 463 -2.39 -13.95 -10.21
N GLY A 464 -1.54 -13.05 -10.69
CA GLY A 464 -0.79 -13.25 -11.94
C GLY A 464 0.07 -14.52 -11.82
N PRO A 465 -0.09 -15.54 -12.69
CA PRO A 465 0.62 -16.82 -12.56
C PRO A 465 2.14 -16.64 -12.54
N LEU A 466 2.83 -17.35 -11.65
CA LEU A 466 4.29 -17.50 -11.65
C LEU A 466 4.71 -18.56 -12.68
N GLN A 467 5.97 -18.54 -13.12
CA GLN A 467 6.50 -19.49 -14.11
C GLN A 467 6.27 -20.95 -13.68
N GLU A 468 6.46 -21.24 -12.40
CA GLU A 468 6.28 -22.56 -11.80
C GLU A 468 4.79 -22.98 -11.71
N THR A 469 3.87 -22.04 -11.88
CA THR A 469 2.41 -22.23 -11.71
C THR A 469 1.62 -22.03 -13.00
N PHE A 470 2.27 -21.82 -14.16
CA PHE A 470 1.57 -21.70 -15.44
C PHE A 470 0.72 -22.93 -15.75
N GLY A 471 1.25 -24.13 -15.50
CA GLY A 471 0.52 -25.38 -15.68
C GLY A 471 -0.69 -25.49 -14.75
N ASP A 472 -0.54 -25.09 -13.48
CA ASP A 472 -1.64 -25.05 -12.50
C ASP A 472 -2.73 -24.06 -12.93
N PHE A 473 -2.37 -22.90 -13.47
CA PHE A 473 -3.31 -21.89 -13.96
C PHE A 473 -4.11 -22.36 -15.18
N TRP A 474 -3.45 -22.94 -16.19
CA TRP A 474 -4.18 -23.45 -17.36
C TRP A 474 -5.03 -24.68 -17.02
N ARG A 475 -4.53 -25.55 -16.12
CA ARG A 475 -5.32 -26.65 -15.58
C ARG A 475 -6.55 -26.13 -14.83
N MET A 476 -6.42 -25.08 -14.02
CA MET A 476 -7.56 -24.42 -13.38
C MET A 476 -8.59 -23.95 -14.42
N CYS A 477 -8.14 -23.24 -15.46
CA CYS A 477 -9.04 -22.74 -16.51
C CYS A 477 -9.79 -23.88 -17.20
N TRP A 478 -9.10 -25.00 -17.47
CA TRP A 478 -9.70 -26.19 -18.06
C TRP A 478 -10.73 -26.85 -17.14
N GLU A 479 -10.36 -27.16 -15.89
CA GLU A 479 -11.23 -27.88 -14.95
C GLU A 479 -12.48 -27.07 -14.58
N LEU A 480 -12.35 -25.75 -14.48
CA LEU A 480 -13.48 -24.84 -14.22
C LEU A 480 -14.30 -24.52 -15.48
N LYS A 481 -13.87 -24.98 -16.66
CA LYS A 481 -14.46 -24.64 -17.96
C LYS A 481 -14.56 -23.13 -18.17
N SER A 482 -13.54 -22.40 -17.72
CA SER A 482 -13.47 -20.94 -17.86
C SER A 482 -13.29 -20.57 -19.33
N SER A 483 -14.22 -19.80 -19.87
CA SER A 483 -14.18 -19.32 -21.26
C SER A 483 -13.50 -17.95 -21.42
N THR A 484 -13.24 -17.25 -20.32
CA THR A 484 -12.77 -15.86 -20.35
C THR A 484 -11.79 -15.61 -19.22
N ILE A 485 -10.63 -15.06 -19.57
CA ILE A 485 -9.60 -14.60 -18.63
C ILE A 485 -9.54 -13.09 -18.74
N VAL A 486 -9.72 -12.39 -17.62
CA VAL A 486 -9.61 -10.92 -17.57
C VAL A 486 -8.31 -10.56 -16.86
N MET A 487 -7.31 -10.12 -17.62
CA MET A 487 -6.03 -9.65 -17.09
C MET A 487 -6.09 -8.14 -16.85
N MET A 488 -6.06 -7.72 -15.58
CA MET A 488 -6.26 -6.33 -15.16
C MET A 488 -4.98 -5.47 -15.15
N THR A 489 -3.85 -6.00 -15.63
CA THR A 489 -2.52 -5.36 -15.55
C THR A 489 -1.71 -5.63 -16.80
N ARG A 490 -0.69 -4.81 -17.06
CA ARG A 490 0.37 -5.15 -18.03
C ARG A 490 1.33 -6.17 -17.42
N LEU A 491 2.15 -6.82 -18.24
CA LEU A 491 3.23 -7.70 -17.73
C LEU A 491 4.18 -6.94 -16.80
N GLU A 492 4.48 -5.69 -17.19
CA GLU A 492 5.39 -4.81 -16.48
C GLU A 492 4.77 -3.41 -16.38
N GLU A 493 4.83 -2.84 -15.17
CA GLU A 493 4.38 -1.48 -14.87
C GLU A 493 5.43 -0.79 -14.01
N ARG A 494 5.83 0.43 -14.37
CA ARG A 494 6.89 1.18 -13.66
C ARG A 494 8.16 0.33 -13.44
N SER A 495 8.55 -0.41 -14.47
CA SER A 495 9.67 -1.36 -14.47
C SER A 495 9.65 -2.47 -13.42
N ARG A 496 8.45 -2.74 -12.88
CA ARG A 496 8.21 -3.86 -11.98
C ARG A 496 7.36 -4.89 -12.71
N ILE A 497 7.85 -6.13 -12.74
CA ILE A 497 7.07 -7.27 -13.23
C ILE A 497 5.85 -7.41 -12.31
N LYS A 498 4.67 -7.25 -12.89
CA LYS A 498 3.36 -7.43 -12.25
C LYS A 498 2.84 -8.83 -12.49
N CYS A 499 3.10 -9.37 -13.68
CA CYS A 499 2.68 -10.70 -14.10
C CYS A 499 3.68 -11.24 -15.12
N ASP A 500 4.01 -12.52 -15.02
CA ASP A 500 4.77 -13.21 -16.05
C ASP A 500 3.85 -13.57 -17.23
N MET A 501 4.41 -13.70 -18.43
CA MET A 501 3.63 -14.03 -19.63
C MET A 501 3.29 -15.52 -19.62
N TYR A 502 2.07 -15.84 -19.20
CA TYR A 502 1.58 -17.21 -19.06
C TYR A 502 0.94 -17.79 -20.33
N TRP A 503 1.15 -17.14 -21.48
CA TRP A 503 0.57 -17.55 -22.76
C TRP A 503 1.63 -17.51 -23.87
N PRO A 504 1.47 -18.29 -24.94
CA PRO A 504 2.45 -18.31 -26.02
C PRO A 504 2.46 -16.98 -26.75
N ALA A 505 3.66 -16.44 -27.01
CA ALA A 505 3.78 -15.23 -27.82
C ALA A 505 3.28 -15.47 -29.27
N ARG A 506 3.55 -16.68 -29.80
CA ARG A 506 3.11 -17.16 -31.12
C ARG A 506 3.01 -18.68 -31.11
N GLY A 507 2.08 -19.23 -31.89
CA GLY A 507 1.94 -20.68 -32.08
C GLY A 507 1.43 -21.40 -30.84
N THR A 508 2.09 -22.50 -30.48
CA THR A 508 1.66 -23.43 -29.43
C THR A 508 2.75 -23.62 -28.39
N GLU A 509 2.38 -23.56 -27.11
CA GLU A 509 3.24 -23.90 -25.98
C GLU A 509 2.55 -24.90 -25.05
N VAL A 510 3.34 -25.68 -24.30
CA VAL A 510 2.85 -26.70 -23.36
C VAL A 510 3.13 -26.24 -21.93
N TYR A 511 2.07 -26.16 -21.12
CA TYR A 511 2.11 -25.81 -19.71
C TYR A 511 1.59 -26.98 -18.87
N GLY A 512 2.51 -27.80 -18.35
CA GLY A 512 2.15 -29.05 -17.67
C GLY A 512 1.42 -30.00 -18.60
N ALA A 513 0.20 -30.42 -18.24
CA ALA A 513 -0.64 -31.27 -19.09
C ALA A 513 -1.43 -30.50 -20.17
N MET A 514 -1.40 -29.16 -20.15
CA MET A 514 -2.19 -28.34 -21.07
C MET A 514 -1.34 -27.90 -22.26
N THR A 515 -1.86 -28.06 -23.46
CA THR A 515 -1.32 -27.48 -24.69
C THR A 515 -2.17 -26.28 -25.07
N VAL A 516 -1.54 -25.10 -25.17
CA VAL A 516 -2.22 -23.83 -25.41
C VAL A 516 -1.71 -23.23 -26.71
N THR A 517 -2.62 -22.95 -27.63
CA THR A 517 -2.33 -22.35 -28.94
C THR A 517 -2.99 -20.98 -29.02
N ILE A 518 -2.21 -19.94 -29.34
CA ILE A 518 -2.77 -18.62 -29.64
C ILE A 518 -3.20 -18.57 -31.10
N THR A 519 -4.49 -18.34 -31.34
CA THR A 519 -5.06 -18.31 -32.70
C THR A 519 -5.25 -16.90 -33.22
N GLU A 520 -5.56 -15.95 -32.34
CA GLU A 520 -5.86 -14.57 -32.71
C GLU A 520 -5.36 -13.60 -31.63
N THR A 521 -4.88 -12.44 -32.05
CA THR A 521 -4.54 -11.33 -31.16
C THR A 521 -5.04 -10.04 -31.79
N GLN A 522 -5.88 -9.31 -31.05
CA GLN A 522 -6.34 -7.98 -31.39
C GLN A 522 -5.81 -7.00 -30.35
N GLU A 523 -5.02 -6.02 -30.78
CA GLU A 523 -4.53 -4.96 -29.90
C GLU A 523 -5.33 -3.68 -30.16
N LEU A 524 -5.95 -3.16 -29.09
CA LEU A 524 -6.72 -1.93 -29.11
C LEU A 524 -6.03 -0.90 -28.21
N ALA A 525 -6.49 0.35 -28.27
CA ALA A 525 -5.82 1.48 -27.61
C ALA A 525 -5.66 1.29 -26.09
N THR A 526 -6.59 0.60 -25.43
CA THR A 526 -6.62 0.46 -23.97
C THR A 526 -6.60 -0.98 -23.47
N TYR A 527 -6.76 -1.98 -24.36
CA TYR A 527 -6.75 -3.40 -24.00
C TYR A 527 -6.39 -4.28 -25.20
N SER A 528 -6.06 -5.54 -24.95
CA SER A 528 -5.83 -6.54 -25.98
C SER A 528 -6.77 -7.72 -25.78
N ILE A 529 -7.27 -8.29 -26.87
CA ILE A 529 -8.02 -9.54 -26.87
C ILE A 529 -7.13 -10.62 -27.46
N ARG A 530 -7.01 -11.76 -26.78
CA ARG A 530 -6.30 -12.94 -27.29
C ARG A 530 -7.25 -14.13 -27.27
N THR A 531 -7.32 -14.84 -28.38
CA THR A 531 -8.12 -16.05 -28.54
C THR A 531 -7.20 -17.25 -28.47
N PHE A 532 -7.55 -18.22 -27.61
CA PHE A 532 -6.76 -19.41 -27.36
C PHE A 532 -7.56 -20.67 -27.68
N GLN A 533 -6.88 -21.66 -28.25
CA GLN A 533 -7.32 -23.05 -28.28
C GLN A 533 -6.54 -23.83 -27.23
N ILE A 534 -7.25 -24.63 -26.44
CA ILE A 534 -6.67 -25.38 -25.33
C ILE A 534 -6.97 -26.85 -25.57
N TYR A 535 -5.97 -27.69 -25.38
CA TYR A 535 -6.05 -29.15 -25.44
C TYR A 535 -5.39 -29.75 -24.19
N ARG A 536 -6.00 -30.78 -23.61
CA ARG A 536 -5.41 -31.54 -22.51
C ARG A 536 -4.76 -32.81 -23.07
N ASN A 537 -3.46 -32.96 -22.80
CA ASN A 537 -2.66 -34.10 -23.23
C ASN A 537 -3.03 -35.40 -22.53
#